data_AF-A0A949SYZ4-F1
#
_entry.id   AF-A0A949SYZ4-F1
#
_cell.length_a   1.000
_cell.length_b   1.000
_cell.length_c   1.000
_cell.angle_alpha   90.00
_cell.angle_beta   90.00
_cell.angle_gamma   90.00
#
_symmetry.space_group_name_H-M   'P 1'
#
loop_
_entity.id
_entity.type
_entity.pdbx_description
1 polymer ?
#
loop_
_entity_poly.entity_id
_entity_poly.type
_entity_poly.pdbx_seq_one_letter_code
_entity_poly.pdbx_strand_id
1 'polypeptide(L)' 'MLRLTLLLMMLAAPLAAVEVGDVAPEVTFAKTWNMPEGQRRLSDFRGKVVMLEVWATW' A
#
# COMPACT_ATOMS: atom_id res chain seq x y z
N MET A 1 -11.09 -18.76 28.36
CA MET A 1 -11.25 -17.29 28.25
C MET A 1 -9.92 -16.57 28.00
N LEU A 2 -8.83 -16.86 28.73
CA LEU A 2 -7.52 -16.21 28.55
C LEU A 2 -6.86 -16.43 27.16
N ARG A 3 -7.09 -17.58 26.51
CA ARG A 3 -6.51 -17.91 25.19
C ARG A 3 -7.12 -17.14 24.01
N LEU A 4 -8.37 -16.70 24.12
CA LEU A 4 -9.07 -15.96 23.06
C LEU A 4 -8.68 -14.47 23.07
N THR A 5 -8.44 -13.91 24.25
CA THR A 5 -7.98 -12.53 24.44
C THR A 5 -6.58 -12.30 23.85
N LEU A 6 -5.68 -13.28 24.00
CA LEU A 6 -4.33 -13.21 23.43
C LEU A 6 -4.33 -13.24 21.90
N LEU A 7 -5.24 -14.03 21.30
CA LEU A 7 -5.40 -14.13 19.84
C LEU A 7 -5.92 -12.82 19.25
N LEU A 8 -6.86 -12.15 19.93
CA LEU A 8 -7.41 -10.87 19.49
C LEU A 8 -6.38 -9.73 19.53
N MET A 9 -5.44 -9.75 20.49
CA MET A 9 -4.33 -8.78 20.54
C MET A 9 -3.31 -8.97 19.41
N MET A 10 -3.11 -10.18 18.90
CA MET A 10 -2.23 -10.42 17.73
C MET A 10 -2.87 -9.99 16.40
N LEU A 11 -4.21 -9.96 16.31
CA LEU A 11 -4.96 -9.46 15.16
C LEU A 11 -4.91 -7.93 15.03
N ALA A 12 -4.61 -7.23 16.13
CA ALA A 12 -4.51 -5.78 16.19
C ALA A 12 -3.05 -5.30 16.12
N ALA A 13 -2.21 -5.97 15.33
CA ALA A 13 -0.92 -5.39 14.97
C ALA A 13 -1.20 -4.01 14.32
N PRO A 14 -0.66 -2.90 14.86
CA PRO A 14 -0.82 -1.61 14.21
C PRO A 14 -0.26 -1.74 12.80
N LEU A 15 -1.05 -1.33 11.80
CA LEU A 15 -0.51 -1.13 10.46
C LEU A 15 0.66 -0.16 10.65
N ALA A 16 1.89 -0.58 10.32
CA ALA A 16 3.02 0.33 10.37
C ALA A 16 2.67 1.55 9.51
N ALA A 17 2.55 2.71 10.15
CA ALA A 17 2.26 3.95 9.45
C ALA A 17 3.48 4.30 8.61
N VAL A 18 3.28 4.64 7.34
CA VAL A 18 4.34 5.17 6.49
C VAL A 18 4.60 6.61 6.94
N GLU A 19 5.83 6.94 7.28
CA GLU A 19 6.24 8.26 7.71
C GLU A 19 6.95 9.04 6.61
N VAL A 20 7.06 10.36 6.77
CA VAL A 20 7.79 11.20 5.82
C VAL A 20 9.28 10.89 5.90
N GLY A 21 9.89 10.58 4.76
CA GLY A 21 11.29 10.18 4.66
C GLY A 21 11.48 8.67 4.49
N ASP A 22 10.43 7.88 4.73
CA ASP A 22 10.45 6.46 4.44
C ASP A 22 10.56 6.18 2.95
N VAL A 23 11.12 5.02 2.63
CA VAL A 23 10.99 4.46 1.29
C VAL A 23 9.53 4.07 1.08
N ALA A 24 8.90 4.63 0.05
CA ALA A 24 7.52 4.29 -0.29
C ALA A 24 7.36 2.76 -0.49
N PRO A 25 6.28 2.14 0.04
CA PRO A 25 6.03 0.72 -0.15
C PRO A 25 5.90 0.35 -1.63
N GLU A 26 6.33 -0.85 -1.98
CA GLU A 26 6.15 -1.34 -3.34
C GLU A 26 4.67 -1.64 -3.60
N VAL A 27 4.08 -0.93 -4.56
CA VAL A 27 2.68 -1.15 -4.99
C VAL A 27 2.67 -1.68 -6.40
N THR A 28 1.87 -2.72 -6.62
CA THR A 28 1.56 -3.24 -7.95
C THR A 28 0.18 -2.76 -8.39
N PHE A 29 0.13 -2.08 -9.53
CA PHE A 29 -1.11 -1.65 -10.17
C PHE A 29 -1.55 -2.70 -11.17
N ALA A 30 -2.66 -3.36 -10.88
CA ALA A 30 -3.26 -4.37 -11.77
C ALA A 30 -3.85 -3.75 -13.04
N LYS A 31 -4.31 -2.50 -12.96
CA LYS A 31 -4.85 -1.74 -14.10
C LYS A 31 -4.25 -0.33 -14.07
N THR A 32 -3.93 0.17 -15.24
CA THR A 32 -3.46 1.54 -15.45
C THR A 32 -4.28 2.18 -16.56
N TRP A 33 -4.60 3.46 -16.41
CA TRP A 33 -5.30 4.23 -17.44
C TRP A 33 -4.28 5.01 -18.26
N ASN A 34 -4.57 5.24 -19.54
CA ASN A 34 -3.75 6.03 -20.46
C ASN A 34 -2.29 5.52 -20.61
N MET A 35 -2.08 4.21 -20.45
CA MET A 35 -0.78 3.55 -20.62
C MET A 35 -0.96 2.26 -21.43
N PRO A 36 0.11 1.75 -22.06
CA PRO A 36 0.08 0.42 -22.66
C PRO A 36 -0.34 -0.64 -21.66
N GLU A 37 -1.06 -1.65 -22.14
CA GLU A 37 -1.57 -2.73 -21.29
C GLU A 37 -0.46 -3.41 -20.47
N GLY A 38 -0.88 -3.95 -19.33
CA GLY A 38 -0.03 -4.73 -18.45
C GLY A 38 0.08 -4.18 -17.03
N GLN A 39 0.60 -5.04 -16.17
CA GLN A 39 0.88 -4.74 -14.79
C GLN A 39 2.00 -3.69 -14.69
N ARG A 40 1.87 -2.77 -13.72
CA ARG A 40 2.91 -1.80 -13.39
C ARG A 40 3.23 -1.83 -11.92
N ARG A 41 4.42 -1.38 -11.58
CA ARG A 41 4.91 -1.26 -10.23
C ARG A 41 5.21 0.21 -9.92
N LEU A 42 5.09 0.60 -8.65
CA LEU A 42 5.48 1.96 -8.24
C LEU A 42 6.95 2.25 -8.57
N SER A 43 7.82 1.24 -8.44
CA SER A 43 9.23 1.35 -8.79
C SER A 43 9.51 1.64 -10.27
N ASP A 44 8.57 1.39 -11.17
CA ASP A 44 8.70 1.74 -12.60
C ASP A 44 8.79 3.26 -12.81
N PHE A 45 8.35 4.05 -11.83
CA PHE A 45 8.35 5.52 -11.87
C PHE A 45 9.53 6.18 -11.15
N ARG A 46 10.55 5.42 -10.73
CA ARG A 46 11.75 5.99 -10.09
C ARG A 46 12.38 7.10 -10.94
N GLY A 47 12.87 8.14 -10.27
CA GLY A 47 13.43 9.34 -10.91
C GLY A 47 12.38 10.37 -11.33
N LYS A 48 11.10 10.15 -11.03
CA LYS A 48 10.01 11.11 -11.20
C LYS A 48 9.42 11.48 -9.83
N VAL A 49 8.86 12.69 -9.74
CA VAL A 49 7.94 13.03 -8.64
C VAL A 49 6.60 12.37 -8.94
N VAL A 50 6.07 11.61 -7.99
CA VAL A 50 4.83 10.84 -8.13
C VAL A 50 3.87 11.23 -7.01
N MET A 51 2.61 11.46 -7.35
CA MET A 51 1.53 11.65 -6.39
C MET A 51 0.63 10.41 -6.40
N LEU A 52 0.39 9.83 -5.23
CA LEU A 52 -0.51 8.69 -5.06
C LEU A 52 -1.82 9.17 -4.44
N GLU A 53 -2.90 9.05 -5.20
CA GLU A 53 -4.25 9.32 -4.74
C GLU A 53 -4.94 7.99 -4.45
N VAL A 54 -5.33 7.77 -3.19
CA VAL A 54 -6.11 6.60 -2.78
C VAL A 54 -7.54 7.05 -2.63
N TRP A 55 -8.42 6.55 -3.50
CA TRP A 55 -9.83 6.91 -3.54
C TRP A 55 -10.69 5.67 -3.76
N ALA A 56 -11.98 5.83 -3.52
CA ALA A 56 -12.99 4.84 -3.86
C ALA A 56 -14.33 5.51 -4.15
N THR A 57 -15.20 4.81 -4.88
CA THR A 57 -16.50 5.33 -5.33
C THR A 57 -17.61 5.23 -4.28
N TRP A 58 -17.33 4.63 -3.12
CA TRP A 58 -18.30 4.37 -2.06
C TRP A 58 -18.34 5.48 -1.01
#